data_AF-F3ASN2-F1
#
_entry.id   AF-F3ASN2-F1
#
_cell.length_a   1.000
_cell.length_b   1.000
_cell.length_c   1.000
_cell.angle_alpha   90.00
_cell.angle_beta   90.00
_cell.angle_gamma   90.00
#
_symmetry.space_group_name_H-M   'P 1'
#
loop_
_entity.id
_entity.type
_entity.pdbx_description
1 polymer ?
#
loop_
_entity_poly.entity_id
_entity_poly.type
_entity_poly.pdbx_seq_one_letter_code
_entity_poly.pdbx_strand_id
1 'polypeptide(L)'
;MKNTKMKKFLVVVLSAALVAGLAAGCGSKEDGKEEDKGSSAKTAKVIDVDLTNEEYAFGIDKDQPELVEQVNAFIKEVKEDGTLDEICDKYFGGGEPAAVESAKLDESKDQLVVATNAAFEPFEYTKGDKYVGIDMELAALLAEKLGKELVIQNMDFDAVCLSVGQHKCDIAIAGLTVNDERKQYVTFSDTYYQASQRLIVPSDDDTFDDLKDADAVAAKLGELKKEDKIGVQQGTTAQSYIEGDEAFGFEGLPATCQPYKSGSLAVQDMLNGNIKYVIIDAAPATAITEAINAMQ
;
A
#
# COMPACT_ATOMS: atom_id res chain seq x y z
N MET A 1 -52.12 28.97 -16.05
CA MET A 1 -51.75 27.88 -16.99
C MET A 1 -51.05 26.80 -16.17
N LYS A 2 -51.48 25.53 -16.03
CA LYS A 2 -51.62 24.44 -17.04
C LYS A 2 -50.31 24.25 -17.85
N ASN A 3 -49.58 23.13 -17.90
CA ASN A 3 -49.67 21.78 -17.27
C ASN A 3 -48.25 21.35 -16.77
N THR A 4 -47.95 20.35 -15.92
CA THR A 4 -48.67 19.20 -15.30
C THR A 4 -48.49 17.80 -15.95
N LYS A 5 -47.36 17.10 -15.63
CA LYS A 5 -47.07 15.64 -15.79
C LYS A 5 -46.99 15.12 -17.26
N MET A 6 -46.41 13.95 -17.59
CA MET A 6 -46.36 12.66 -16.87
C MET A 6 -45.31 11.66 -17.43
N LYS A 7 -44.82 10.72 -16.59
CA LYS A 7 -44.08 9.51 -17.01
C LYS A 7 -44.94 8.62 -17.92
N LYS A 8 -44.34 7.90 -18.88
CA LYS A 8 -44.79 6.55 -19.30
C LYS A 8 -43.63 5.65 -19.73
N PHE A 9 -43.68 4.41 -19.24
CA PHE A 9 -42.97 3.24 -19.77
C PHE A 9 -43.45 2.93 -21.19
N LEU A 10 -42.58 2.35 -22.03
CA LEU A 10 -43.03 1.47 -23.11
C LEU A 10 -41.98 0.40 -23.42
N VAL A 11 -42.35 -0.85 -23.17
CA VAL A 11 -41.62 -2.05 -23.61
C VAL A 11 -42.11 -2.40 -25.01
N VAL A 12 -41.20 -2.72 -25.92
CA VAL A 12 -41.51 -3.41 -27.17
C VAL A 12 -40.58 -4.61 -27.30
N VAL A 13 -41.17 -5.78 -27.53
CA VAL A 13 -40.49 -7.05 -27.80
C VAL A 13 -40.90 -7.51 -29.22
N LEU A 14 -40.15 -8.47 -29.78
CA LEU A 14 -40.21 -9.02 -31.14
C LEU A 14 -39.54 -8.13 -32.22
N SER A 15 -38.86 -8.68 -33.24
CA SER A 15 -38.86 -10.08 -33.71
C SER A 15 -37.47 -10.52 -34.18
N ALA A 16 -37.15 -11.81 -34.03
CA ALA A 16 -36.04 -12.43 -34.74
C ALA A 16 -36.43 -12.75 -36.19
N ALA A 17 -35.46 -12.71 -37.11
CA ALA A 17 -35.58 -13.31 -38.44
C ALA A 17 -34.22 -13.93 -38.83
N LEU A 18 -34.18 -15.25 -38.91
CA LEU A 18 -33.05 -15.98 -39.52
C LEU A 18 -33.00 -15.67 -41.03
N VAL A 19 -31.78 -15.51 -41.55
CA VAL A 19 -31.50 -15.83 -42.96
C VAL A 19 -30.34 -16.82 -42.98
N ALA A 20 -30.67 -18.09 -43.19
CA ALA A 20 -29.68 -19.11 -43.52
C ALA A 20 -29.35 -19.03 -45.02
N GLY A 21 -28.06 -18.89 -45.34
CA GLY A 21 -27.55 -18.91 -46.72
C GLY A 21 -26.35 -19.83 -46.83
N LEU A 22 -26.59 -21.13 -47.04
CA LEU A 22 -25.55 -22.13 -47.31
C LEU A 22 -25.19 -22.15 -48.79
N ALA A 23 -23.90 -22.00 -49.12
CA ALA A 23 -23.31 -22.53 -50.36
C ALA A 23 -21.82 -22.84 -50.15
N ALA A 24 -21.49 -24.11 -50.35
CA ALA A 24 -20.20 -24.74 -50.07
C ALA A 24 -18.98 -24.08 -50.76
N GLY A 25 -17.87 -24.03 -50.02
CA GLY A 25 -16.51 -23.95 -50.55
C GLY A 25 -15.63 -24.96 -49.81
N CYS A 26 -15.21 -26.04 -50.49
CA CYS A 26 -14.38 -27.07 -49.87
C CYS A 26 -12.91 -26.62 -49.76
N GLY A 27 -12.34 -26.68 -48.56
CA GLY A 27 -10.91 -26.49 -48.29
C GLY A 27 -10.51 -27.33 -47.07
N SER A 28 -9.49 -28.17 -47.22
CA SER A 28 -9.15 -29.22 -46.26
C SER A 28 -8.29 -28.73 -45.09
N LYS A 29 -8.52 -29.35 -43.91
CA LYS A 29 -7.57 -29.54 -42.79
C LYS A 29 -6.82 -28.29 -42.24
N GLU A 30 -7.11 -27.96 -40.98
CA GLU A 30 -6.28 -28.43 -39.86
C GLU A 30 -7.03 -28.22 -38.54
N ASP A 31 -7.30 -29.30 -37.80
CA ASP A 31 -7.92 -29.24 -36.47
C ASP A 31 -6.89 -28.83 -35.42
N GLY A 32 -6.47 -27.57 -35.49
CA GLY A 32 -5.78 -26.89 -34.40
C GLY A 32 -6.76 -26.67 -33.26
N LYS A 33 -6.88 -27.65 -32.36
CA LYS A 33 -7.39 -27.37 -31.01
C LYS A 33 -6.41 -26.41 -30.36
N GLU A 34 -6.75 -25.13 -30.35
CA GLU A 34 -6.37 -24.29 -29.22
C GLU A 34 -6.99 -24.93 -27.98
N GLU A 35 -6.16 -25.64 -27.22
CA GLU A 35 -6.47 -25.90 -25.83
C GLU A 35 -6.49 -24.53 -25.14
N ASP A 36 -7.69 -24.00 -24.97
CA ASP A 36 -8.00 -23.04 -23.92
C ASP A 36 -7.63 -23.70 -22.60
N LYS A 37 -6.35 -23.56 -22.24
CA LYS A 37 -5.83 -23.82 -20.90
C LYS A 37 -6.46 -22.75 -20.02
N GLY A 38 -7.70 -23.01 -19.61
CA GLY A 38 -8.48 -22.12 -18.77
C GLY A 38 -7.60 -21.63 -17.65
N SER A 39 -7.41 -20.31 -17.60
CA SER A 39 -6.38 -19.68 -16.77
C SER A 39 -6.53 -20.16 -15.34
N SER A 40 -5.56 -20.94 -14.86
CA SER A 40 -5.44 -21.21 -13.43
C SER A 40 -5.33 -19.86 -12.72
N ALA A 41 -6.12 -19.67 -11.66
CA ALA A 41 -6.03 -18.51 -10.79
C ALA A 41 -4.56 -18.25 -10.42
N LYS A 42 -4.03 -17.10 -10.87
CA LYS A 42 -2.67 -16.70 -10.54
C LYS A 42 -2.69 -16.00 -9.20
N THR A 43 -2.14 -16.65 -8.20
CA THR A 43 -2.01 -16.13 -6.83
C THR A 43 -0.57 -15.76 -6.52
N ALA A 44 -0.37 -14.97 -5.49
CA ALA A 44 0.94 -14.63 -4.94
C ALA A 44 1.16 -15.28 -3.56
N LYS A 45 2.42 -15.38 -3.14
CA LYS A 45 2.82 -15.74 -1.76
C LYS A 45 3.91 -14.80 -1.27
N VAL A 46 3.91 -14.53 0.04
CA VAL A 46 4.99 -13.81 0.73
C VAL A 46 6.03 -14.82 1.19
N ILE A 47 7.31 -14.51 1.00
CA ILE A 47 8.41 -15.26 1.59
C ILE A 47 8.57 -14.81 3.04
N ASP A 48 8.43 -15.73 3.98
CA ASP A 48 8.49 -15.50 5.43
C ASP A 48 9.94 -15.35 5.92
N VAL A 49 10.64 -14.35 5.35
CA VAL A 49 12.00 -13.94 5.68
C VAL A 49 12.06 -12.43 5.62
N ASP A 50 12.34 -11.80 6.76
CA ASP A 50 12.54 -10.36 6.87
C ASP A 50 13.89 -9.95 6.28
N LEU A 51 13.87 -9.07 5.27
CA LEU A 51 15.05 -8.64 4.51
C LEU A 51 15.77 -7.43 5.13
N THR A 52 15.04 -6.65 5.92
CA THR A 52 15.54 -5.44 6.59
C THR A 52 15.02 -5.39 8.03
N ASN A 53 15.58 -4.47 8.83
CA ASN A 53 15.05 -4.12 10.14
C ASN A 53 14.89 -2.59 10.18
N GLU A 54 13.65 -2.14 10.34
CA GLU A 54 13.23 -0.75 10.17
C GLU A 54 12.35 -0.31 11.33
N GLU A 55 12.27 0.99 11.58
CA GLU A 55 11.40 1.55 12.62
C GLU A 55 10.55 2.67 12.04
N TYR A 56 9.24 2.61 12.28
CA TYR A 56 8.31 3.67 11.89
C TYR A 56 8.19 4.73 12.99
N ALA A 57 8.15 5.99 12.56
CA ALA A 57 7.94 7.14 13.44
C ALA A 57 7.09 8.21 12.73
N PHE A 58 6.47 9.10 13.50
CA PHE A 58 5.75 10.24 12.96
C PHE A 58 6.76 11.24 12.43
N GLY A 59 6.49 11.87 11.28
CA GLY A 59 7.29 12.97 10.76
C GLY A 59 6.64 14.32 11.08
N ILE A 60 7.14 15.06 12.07
CA ILE A 60 6.61 16.36 12.50
C ILE A 60 7.32 17.51 11.75
N ASP A 61 6.61 18.62 11.53
CA ASP A 61 7.18 19.88 11.06
C ASP A 61 8.34 20.33 11.96
N LYS A 62 9.49 20.65 11.35
CA LYS A 62 10.72 21.05 12.05
C LYS A 62 10.54 22.33 12.87
N ASP A 63 9.67 23.22 12.42
CA ASP A 63 9.45 24.51 13.06
C ASP A 63 8.40 24.44 14.19
N GLN A 64 7.92 23.24 14.53
CA GLN A 64 6.95 22.97 15.60
C GLN A 64 7.54 22.10 16.75
N PRO A 65 8.55 22.58 17.51
CA PRO A 65 9.18 21.80 18.58
C PRO A 65 8.22 21.43 19.73
N GLU A 66 7.22 22.27 20.02
CA GLU A 66 6.18 21.94 21.02
C GLU A 66 5.31 20.75 20.56
N LEU A 67 5.04 20.62 19.26
CA LEU A 67 4.32 19.49 18.70
C LEU A 67 5.15 18.19 18.76
N VAL A 68 6.48 18.28 18.56
CA VAL A 68 7.38 17.13 18.75
C VAL A 68 7.31 16.60 20.19
N GLU A 69 7.35 17.48 21.20
CA GLU A 69 7.20 17.08 22.60
C GLU A 69 5.82 16.44 22.88
N GLN A 70 4.75 17.00 22.30
CA GLN A 70 3.39 16.47 22.44
C GLN A 70 3.21 15.11 21.76
N VAL A 71 3.76 14.90 20.56
CA VAL A 71 3.71 13.60 19.85
C VAL A 71 4.53 12.54 20.59
N ASN A 72 5.71 12.86 21.10
CA ASN A 72 6.49 11.91 21.90
C ASN A 72 5.79 11.55 23.22
N ALA A 73 5.17 12.54 23.89
CA ALA A 73 4.34 12.27 25.07
C ALA A 73 3.14 11.37 24.74
N PHE A 74 2.49 11.57 23.59
CA PHE A 74 1.41 10.72 23.10
C PHE A 74 1.86 9.29 22.81
N ILE A 75 2.93 9.10 22.01
CA ILE A 75 3.46 7.78 21.65
C ILE A 75 3.88 7.01 22.90
N LYS A 76 4.48 7.69 23.87
CA LYS A 76 4.82 7.10 25.16
C LYS A 76 3.57 6.65 25.92
N GLU A 77 2.53 7.50 25.99
CA GLU A 77 1.28 7.19 26.69
C GLU A 77 0.58 5.95 26.12
N VAL A 78 0.35 5.90 24.79
CA VAL A 78 -0.33 4.75 24.15
C VAL A 78 0.47 3.45 24.20
N LYS A 79 1.78 3.53 24.44
CA LYS A 79 2.64 2.37 24.73
C LYS A 79 2.59 1.94 26.19
N GLU A 80 2.56 2.88 27.13
CA GLU A 80 2.55 2.59 28.57
C GLU A 80 1.18 2.10 29.07
N ASP A 81 0.08 2.52 28.43
CA ASP A 81 -1.29 2.12 28.80
C ASP A 81 -1.85 0.93 27.99
N GLY A 82 -1.16 0.52 26.92
CA GLY A 82 -1.53 -0.62 26.06
C GLY A 82 -2.43 -0.29 24.87
N THR A 83 -2.83 0.98 24.67
CA THR A 83 -3.71 1.39 23.55
C THR A 83 -3.11 1.04 22.18
N LEU A 84 -1.79 1.18 22.02
CA LEU A 84 -1.10 0.82 20.78
C LEU A 84 -1.15 -0.69 20.52
N ASP A 85 -0.97 -1.50 21.57
CA ASP A 85 -1.05 -2.97 21.46
C ASP A 85 -2.47 -3.41 21.09
N GLU A 86 -3.50 -2.82 21.71
CA GLU A 86 -4.91 -3.10 21.37
C GLU A 86 -5.27 -2.73 19.91
N ILE A 87 -4.72 -1.61 19.40
CA ILE A 87 -4.88 -1.21 17.99
C ILE A 87 -4.16 -2.20 17.08
N CYS A 88 -2.90 -2.53 17.36
CA CYS A 88 -2.12 -3.50 16.60
C CYS A 88 -2.80 -4.88 16.56
N ASP A 89 -3.18 -5.43 17.71
CA ASP A 89 -3.85 -6.75 17.84
C ASP A 89 -5.16 -6.80 17.05
N LYS A 90 -5.94 -5.71 17.04
CA LYS A 90 -7.15 -5.61 16.21
C LYS A 90 -6.83 -5.72 14.73
N TYR A 91 -5.81 -5.02 14.23
CA TYR A 91 -5.50 -5.00 12.80
C TYR A 91 -4.77 -6.28 12.33
N PHE A 92 -3.76 -6.75 13.08
CA PHE A 92 -3.05 -7.99 12.75
C PHE A 92 -3.87 -9.26 13.06
N GLY A 93 -4.83 -9.18 13.99
CA GLY A 93 -5.74 -10.28 14.35
C GLY A 93 -7.02 -10.39 13.51
N GLY A 94 -7.18 -9.56 12.46
CA GLY A 94 -8.37 -9.59 11.59
C GLY A 94 -9.66 -9.07 12.24
N GLY A 95 -9.55 -8.19 13.23
CA GLY A 95 -10.67 -7.47 13.84
C GLY A 95 -11.33 -6.48 12.87
N GLU A 96 -12.49 -5.91 13.27
CA GLU A 96 -13.19 -4.94 12.43
C GLU A 96 -12.48 -3.57 12.45
N PRO A 97 -12.02 -3.03 11.30
CA PRO A 97 -11.35 -1.73 11.23
C PRO A 97 -12.24 -0.58 11.72
N ALA A 98 -11.73 0.30 12.58
CA ALA A 98 -12.48 1.48 13.00
C ALA A 98 -12.35 2.60 11.97
N ALA A 99 -13.49 3.19 11.60
CA ALA A 99 -13.54 4.29 10.65
C ALA A 99 -13.11 5.60 11.31
N VAL A 100 -12.17 6.29 10.67
CA VAL A 100 -11.67 7.60 11.10
C VAL A 100 -12.24 8.69 10.19
N GLU A 101 -12.94 9.64 10.80
CA GLU A 101 -13.57 10.75 10.10
C GLU A 101 -12.56 11.89 9.89
N SER A 102 -12.47 12.41 8.67
CA SER A 102 -11.65 13.57 8.35
C SER A 102 -12.51 14.82 8.27
N ALA A 103 -12.16 15.85 9.04
CA ALA A 103 -12.73 17.17 8.86
C ALA A 103 -12.28 17.80 7.53
N LYS A 104 -12.99 18.83 7.11
CA LYS A 104 -12.56 19.68 5.98
C LYS A 104 -11.50 20.67 6.47
N LEU A 105 -10.43 20.82 5.71
CA LEU A 105 -9.43 21.88 5.93
C LEU A 105 -10.08 23.27 5.94
N ASP A 106 -9.78 24.02 7.00
CA ASP A 106 -10.24 25.37 7.27
C ASP A 106 -9.10 26.16 7.95
N GLU A 107 -8.36 26.94 7.16
CA GLU A 107 -7.22 27.76 7.61
C GLU A 107 -7.57 28.81 8.68
N SER A 108 -8.86 29.00 9.01
CA SER A 108 -9.31 29.88 10.09
C SER A 108 -9.44 29.18 11.46
N LYS A 109 -9.25 27.85 11.51
CA LYS A 109 -9.33 27.03 12.72
C LYS A 109 -7.95 26.49 13.12
N ASP A 110 -7.84 26.12 14.39
CA ASP A 110 -6.75 25.28 14.87
C ASP A 110 -7.11 23.80 14.63
N GLN A 111 -6.51 23.20 13.60
CA GLN A 111 -6.72 21.81 13.18
C GLN A 111 -5.40 21.04 13.27
N LEU A 112 -5.46 19.70 13.31
CA LEU A 112 -4.29 18.85 13.11
C LEU A 112 -4.34 18.33 11.67
N VAL A 113 -3.44 18.82 10.82
CA VAL A 113 -3.39 18.45 9.41
C VAL A 113 -2.36 17.34 9.20
N VAL A 114 -2.83 16.17 8.79
CA VAL A 114 -2.07 14.92 8.74
C VAL A 114 -1.83 14.50 7.30
N ALA A 115 -0.56 14.44 6.87
CA ALA A 115 -0.15 13.89 5.60
C ALA A 115 -0.08 12.36 5.67
N THR A 116 -0.65 11.66 4.69
CA THR A 116 -0.67 10.19 4.64
C THR A 116 -0.76 9.65 3.20
N ASN A 117 -0.54 8.34 3.02
CA ASN A 117 -0.76 7.62 1.76
C ASN A 117 -1.67 6.41 1.99
N ALA A 118 -2.98 6.60 1.99
CA ALA A 118 -3.96 5.59 2.41
C ALA A 118 -4.17 4.45 1.40
N ALA A 119 -3.11 3.67 1.16
CA ALA A 119 -3.02 2.51 0.27
C ALA A 119 -2.14 1.38 0.84
N PHE A 120 -1.89 1.40 2.15
CA PHE A 120 -0.88 0.62 2.88
C PHE A 120 -1.52 -0.09 4.09
N GLU A 121 -2.46 -1.00 3.82
CA GLU A 121 -3.07 -1.87 4.84
C GLU A 121 -1.99 -2.70 5.53
N PRO A 122 -1.93 -2.82 6.87
CA PRO A 122 -2.94 -2.39 7.85
C PRO A 122 -2.73 -1.01 8.50
N PHE A 123 -1.72 -0.24 8.10
CA PHE A 123 -1.35 1.02 8.77
C PHE A 123 -2.26 2.18 8.34
N GLU A 124 -2.37 2.45 7.05
CA GLU A 124 -3.21 3.52 6.52
C GLU A 124 -3.85 3.08 5.19
N TYR A 125 -5.17 3.01 5.15
CA TYR A 125 -5.87 2.58 3.94
C TYR A 125 -7.30 3.10 3.88
N THR A 126 -7.92 2.97 2.71
CA THR A 126 -9.32 3.32 2.50
C THR A 126 -10.19 2.08 2.40
N LYS A 127 -11.31 2.06 3.13
CA LYS A 127 -12.34 1.02 3.07
C LYS A 127 -13.66 1.64 2.60
N GLY A 128 -13.80 1.74 1.28
CA GLY A 128 -14.86 2.55 0.67
C GLY A 128 -14.47 4.03 0.67
N ASP A 129 -15.28 4.86 1.30
CA ASP A 129 -15.06 6.31 1.48
C ASP A 129 -14.37 6.67 2.81
N LYS A 130 -14.03 5.67 3.63
CA LYS A 130 -13.51 5.84 4.99
C LYS A 130 -12.01 5.57 5.09
N TYR A 131 -11.32 6.39 5.88
CA TYR A 131 -9.96 6.09 6.33
C TYR A 131 -10.01 5.10 7.49
N VAL A 132 -9.10 4.14 7.47
CA VAL A 132 -8.95 3.06 8.46
C VAL A 132 -7.47 2.69 8.58
N GLY A 133 -7.11 1.96 9.64
CA GLY A 133 -5.75 1.47 9.89
C GLY A 133 -5.14 1.99 11.18
N ILE A 134 -4.03 1.37 11.59
CA ILE A 134 -3.27 1.67 12.82
C ILE A 134 -2.93 3.17 12.87
N ASP A 135 -2.32 3.70 11.81
CA ASP A 135 -1.87 5.09 11.72
C ASP A 135 -3.06 6.07 11.77
N MET A 136 -4.17 5.72 11.11
CA MET A 136 -5.36 6.58 11.11
C MET A 136 -5.98 6.68 12.50
N GLU A 137 -6.01 5.60 13.27
CA GLU A 137 -6.51 5.62 14.65
C GLU A 137 -5.57 6.36 15.60
N LEU A 138 -4.25 6.19 15.44
CA LEU A 138 -3.26 6.97 16.19
C LEU A 138 -3.37 8.48 15.89
N ALA A 139 -3.61 8.86 14.63
CA ALA A 139 -3.85 10.24 14.23
C ALA A 139 -5.13 10.83 14.87
N ALA A 140 -6.19 10.02 14.98
CA ALA A 140 -7.44 10.43 15.64
C ALA A 140 -7.26 10.63 17.16
N LEU A 141 -6.59 9.69 17.83
CA LEU A 141 -6.29 9.79 19.27
C LEU A 141 -5.36 10.98 19.58
N LEU A 142 -4.37 11.24 18.73
CA LEU A 142 -3.51 12.43 18.86
C LEU A 142 -4.32 13.72 18.68
N ALA A 143 -5.20 13.80 17.68
CA ALA A 143 -6.07 14.97 17.47
C ALA A 143 -7.00 15.22 18.68
N GLU A 144 -7.60 14.16 19.24
CA GLU A 144 -8.41 14.25 20.46
C GLU A 144 -7.59 14.75 21.65
N LYS A 145 -6.39 14.20 21.86
CA LYS A 145 -5.47 14.60 22.94
C LYS A 145 -5.03 16.06 22.84
N LEU A 146 -4.85 16.57 21.62
CA LEU A 146 -4.53 17.97 21.32
C LEU A 146 -5.77 18.88 21.37
N GLY A 147 -6.98 18.33 21.41
CA GLY A 147 -8.24 19.09 21.34
C GLY A 147 -8.51 19.71 19.97
N LYS A 148 -7.94 19.16 18.89
CA LYS A 148 -8.00 19.69 17.52
C LYS A 148 -8.95 18.88 16.62
N GLU A 149 -9.48 19.52 15.58
CA GLU A 149 -10.14 18.77 14.49
C GLU A 149 -9.08 18.07 13.62
N LEU A 150 -9.22 16.76 13.40
CA LEU A 150 -8.36 16.00 12.49
C LEU A 150 -8.69 16.29 11.02
N VAL A 151 -7.68 16.59 10.20
CA VAL A 151 -7.78 16.73 8.74
C VAL A 151 -6.78 15.80 8.07
N ILE A 152 -7.27 14.79 7.35
CA ILE A 152 -6.43 13.82 6.63
C ILE A 152 -6.19 14.30 5.20
N GLN A 153 -4.94 14.48 4.84
CA GLN A 153 -4.45 14.81 3.50
C GLN A 153 -3.81 13.56 2.86
N ASN A 154 -4.62 12.79 2.15
CA ASN A 154 -4.15 11.62 1.41
C ASN A 154 -3.46 12.02 0.09
N MET A 155 -2.22 11.60 -0.11
CA MET A 155 -1.37 11.98 -1.25
C MET A 155 -0.46 10.82 -1.72
N ASP A 156 0.28 11.03 -2.82
CA ASP A 156 1.34 10.08 -3.22
C ASP A 156 2.44 10.03 -2.14
N PHE A 157 3.00 8.84 -1.87
CA PHE A 157 3.88 8.59 -0.71
C PHE A 157 5.13 9.51 -0.67
N ASP A 158 5.74 9.78 -1.82
CA ASP A 158 6.89 10.68 -1.95
C ASP A 158 6.58 12.16 -1.63
N ALA A 159 5.30 12.54 -1.65
CA ALA A 159 4.85 13.88 -1.25
C ALA A 159 4.62 14.03 0.27
N VAL A 160 4.52 12.92 1.03
CA VAL A 160 4.11 12.93 2.45
C VAL A 160 5.05 13.80 3.31
N CYS A 161 6.33 13.43 3.43
CA CYS A 161 7.32 14.22 4.18
C CYS A 161 7.52 15.62 3.59
N LEU A 162 7.49 15.73 2.26
CA LEU A 162 7.67 17.00 1.55
C LEU A 162 6.55 18.01 1.88
N SER A 163 5.32 17.54 2.09
CA SER A 163 4.18 18.41 2.47
C SER A 163 4.37 19.02 3.86
N VAL A 164 4.89 18.24 4.80
CA VAL A 164 5.21 18.69 6.17
C VAL A 164 6.38 19.68 6.15
N GLY A 165 7.47 19.36 5.44
CA GLY A 165 8.59 20.28 5.22
C GLY A 165 8.27 21.52 4.37
N GLN A 166 7.03 21.66 3.89
CA GLN A 166 6.48 22.84 3.22
C GLN A 166 5.40 23.55 4.06
N HIS A 167 5.21 23.16 5.32
CA HIS A 167 4.20 23.68 6.26
C HIS A 167 2.75 23.57 5.72
N LYS A 168 2.47 22.52 4.91
CA LYS A 168 1.11 22.20 4.42
C LYS A 168 0.37 21.21 5.31
N CYS A 169 1.12 20.46 6.11
CA CYS A 169 0.64 19.48 7.07
C CYS A 169 1.54 19.57 8.32
N ASP A 170 0.98 19.34 9.50
CA ASP A 170 1.70 19.44 10.77
C ASP A 170 2.52 18.16 11.05
N ILE A 171 1.94 17.01 10.68
CA ILE A 171 2.55 15.69 10.84
C ILE A 171 2.36 14.82 9.59
N ALA A 172 3.28 13.88 9.40
CA ALA A 172 3.22 12.77 8.48
C ALA A 172 3.08 11.47 9.28
N ILE A 173 2.08 10.65 8.92
CA ILE A 173 1.91 9.31 9.46
C ILE A 173 1.43 8.39 8.32
N ALA A 174 2.32 7.49 7.92
CA ALA A 174 2.14 6.60 6.77
C ALA A 174 3.23 5.51 6.77
N GLY A 175 3.22 4.61 7.76
CA GLY A 175 4.20 3.53 7.89
C GLY A 175 5.66 4.00 7.74
N LEU A 176 6.00 5.14 8.35
CA LEU A 176 7.10 5.97 7.86
C LEU A 176 8.44 5.59 8.49
N THR A 177 9.23 4.74 7.82
CA THR A 177 10.60 4.40 8.24
C THR A 177 11.46 5.64 8.51
N VAL A 178 12.12 5.66 9.67
CA VAL A 178 13.12 6.67 10.05
C VAL A 178 14.35 6.57 9.15
N ASN A 179 14.65 7.62 8.38
CA ASN A 179 15.88 7.68 7.57
C ASN A 179 16.43 9.11 7.41
N ASP A 180 17.67 9.24 6.94
CA ASP A 180 18.39 10.52 6.87
C ASP A 180 17.90 11.45 5.75
N GLU A 181 17.31 10.92 4.68
CA GLU A 181 16.66 11.72 3.64
C GLU A 181 15.39 12.39 4.18
N ARG A 182 14.51 11.63 4.82
CA ARG A 182 13.25 12.11 5.42
C ARG A 182 13.54 13.10 6.56
N LYS A 183 14.63 12.91 7.32
CA LYS A 183 15.15 13.90 8.30
C LYS A 183 15.50 15.25 7.67
N GLN A 184 15.62 15.40 6.36
CA GLN A 184 15.75 16.72 5.72
C GLN A 184 14.42 17.48 5.75
N TYR A 185 13.28 16.79 5.63
CA TYR A 185 11.94 17.40 5.60
C TYR A 185 11.27 17.46 6.98
N VAL A 186 11.32 16.37 7.76
CA VAL A 186 10.63 16.26 9.07
C VAL A 186 11.60 16.12 10.25
N THR A 187 11.13 16.40 11.46
CA THR A 187 11.68 15.88 12.72
C THR A 187 10.94 14.60 13.07
N PHE A 188 11.63 13.49 13.30
CA PHE A 188 10.97 12.25 13.69
C PHE A 188 10.60 12.23 15.18
N SER A 189 9.48 11.60 15.50
CA SER A 189 9.12 11.22 16.87
C SER A 189 9.97 10.07 17.41
N ASP A 190 9.72 9.69 18.66
CA ASP A 190 9.99 8.32 19.14
C ASP A 190 9.28 7.31 18.21
N THR A 191 9.90 6.15 17.99
CA THR A 191 9.38 5.12 17.07
C THR A 191 8.13 4.46 17.67
N TYR A 192 7.15 4.04 16.85
CA TYR A 192 5.93 3.37 17.33
C TYR A 192 5.81 1.91 16.87
N TYR A 193 6.42 1.54 15.73
CA TYR A 193 6.35 0.18 15.18
C TYR A 193 7.71 -0.26 14.63
N GLN A 194 8.01 -1.56 14.72
CA GLN A 194 9.20 -2.17 14.15
C GLN A 194 8.81 -2.98 12.91
N ALA A 195 9.39 -2.60 11.77
CA ALA A 195 9.04 -3.09 10.44
C ALA A 195 10.23 -3.79 9.75
N SER A 196 9.94 -4.37 8.58
CA SER A 196 10.87 -5.11 7.75
C SER A 196 10.34 -5.22 6.33
N GLN A 197 11.21 -5.23 5.33
CA GLN A 197 10.85 -5.54 3.94
C GLN A 197 10.71 -7.05 3.74
N ARG A 198 9.75 -7.49 2.92
CA ARG A 198 9.60 -8.89 2.49
C ARG A 198 9.45 -9.02 0.99
N LEU A 199 9.81 -10.19 0.48
CA LEU A 199 9.66 -10.57 -0.92
C LEU A 199 8.28 -11.20 -1.16
N ILE A 200 7.58 -10.76 -2.21
CA ILE A 200 6.38 -11.38 -2.74
C ILE A 200 6.74 -12.00 -4.10
N VAL A 201 6.30 -13.25 -4.30
CA VAL A 201 6.52 -14.03 -5.53
C VAL A 201 5.20 -14.64 -6.03
N PRO A 202 5.10 -15.05 -7.31
CA PRO A 202 4.01 -15.91 -7.77
C PRO A 202 3.94 -17.21 -6.95
N SER A 203 2.74 -17.69 -6.61
CA SER A 203 2.58 -18.89 -5.76
C SER A 203 3.20 -20.16 -6.33
N ASP A 204 3.35 -20.23 -7.66
CA ASP A 204 3.97 -21.34 -8.40
C ASP A 204 5.49 -21.21 -8.58
N ASP A 205 6.12 -20.14 -8.07
CA ASP A 205 7.58 -20.01 -7.99
C ASP A 205 8.10 -20.61 -6.66
N ASP A 206 8.81 -21.75 -6.72
CA ASP A 206 9.39 -22.44 -5.57
C ASP A 206 10.83 -21.99 -5.21
N THR A 207 11.38 -21.01 -5.95
CA THR A 207 12.80 -20.58 -5.86
C THR A 207 13.28 -20.20 -4.45
N PHE A 208 12.38 -19.73 -3.58
CA PHE A 208 12.70 -19.19 -2.26
C PHE A 208 12.17 -20.05 -1.09
N ASP A 209 11.41 -21.11 -1.35
CA ASP A 209 10.63 -21.83 -0.31
C ASP A 209 11.52 -22.51 0.75
N ASP A 210 12.72 -22.95 0.36
CA ASP A 210 13.70 -23.57 1.27
C ASP A 210 14.64 -22.56 1.96
N LEU A 211 14.60 -21.28 1.60
CA LEU A 211 15.47 -20.25 2.20
C LEU A 211 14.91 -19.81 3.56
N LYS A 212 15.79 -19.49 4.53
CA LYS A 212 15.42 -19.29 5.94
C LYS A 212 16.05 -18.04 6.59
N ASP A 213 16.83 -17.29 5.84
CA ASP A 213 17.56 -16.11 6.31
C ASP A 213 17.71 -15.09 5.18
N ALA A 214 17.90 -13.83 5.58
CA ALA A 214 17.96 -12.69 4.66
C ALA A 214 19.13 -12.79 3.67
N ASP A 215 20.29 -13.26 4.12
CA ASP A 215 21.49 -13.39 3.29
C ASP A 215 21.26 -14.39 2.13
N ALA A 216 20.59 -15.51 2.40
CA ALA A 216 20.24 -16.49 1.38
C ALA A 216 19.24 -15.95 0.35
N VAL A 217 18.22 -15.20 0.80
CA VAL A 217 17.25 -14.55 -0.11
C VAL A 217 17.92 -13.44 -0.93
N ALA A 218 18.74 -12.59 -0.29
CA ALA A 218 19.50 -11.53 -0.94
C ALA A 218 20.50 -12.08 -1.97
N ALA A 219 21.23 -13.16 -1.64
CA ALA A 219 22.10 -13.85 -2.58
C ALA A 219 21.31 -14.38 -3.79
N LYS A 220 20.10 -14.89 -3.58
CA LYS A 220 19.24 -15.38 -4.67
C LYS A 220 18.68 -14.26 -5.54
N LEU A 221 18.33 -13.12 -4.96
CA LEU A 221 17.99 -11.89 -5.68
C LEU A 221 19.21 -11.31 -6.42
N GLY A 222 20.42 -11.51 -5.90
CA GLY A 222 21.70 -11.17 -6.55
C GLY A 222 22.04 -12.00 -7.80
N GLU A 223 21.35 -13.12 -8.05
CA GLU A 223 21.46 -13.88 -9.31
C GLU A 223 20.64 -13.28 -10.46
N LEU A 224 19.75 -12.31 -10.16
CA LEU A 224 18.92 -11.63 -11.15
C LEU A 224 19.74 -10.75 -12.08
N LYS A 225 19.12 -10.29 -13.16
CA LYS A 225 19.74 -9.46 -14.20
C LYS A 225 18.93 -8.21 -14.45
N LYS A 226 19.52 -7.26 -15.17
CA LYS A 226 18.88 -5.98 -15.49
C LYS A 226 17.55 -6.13 -16.26
N GLU A 227 17.37 -7.23 -16.98
CA GLU A 227 16.12 -7.55 -17.68
C GLU A 227 15.02 -8.08 -16.74
N ASP A 228 15.39 -8.67 -15.60
CA ASP A 228 14.45 -8.97 -14.53
C ASP A 228 14.02 -7.66 -13.85
N LYS A 229 12.73 -7.56 -13.50
CA LYS A 229 12.17 -6.40 -12.83
C LYS A 229 11.60 -6.78 -11.47
N ILE A 230 11.86 -5.95 -10.46
CA ILE A 230 11.25 -6.05 -9.14
C ILE A 230 10.40 -4.80 -8.91
N GLY A 231 9.13 -5.01 -8.53
CA GLY A 231 8.18 -3.95 -8.24
C GLY A 231 8.30 -3.44 -6.80
N VAL A 232 8.09 -2.14 -6.61
CA VAL A 232 8.05 -1.48 -5.29
C VAL A 232 7.01 -0.36 -5.28
N GLN A 233 6.62 0.09 -4.09
CA GLN A 233 5.95 1.36 -3.94
C GLN A 233 6.96 2.52 -4.01
N GLN A 234 6.66 3.53 -4.83
CA GLN A 234 7.55 4.67 -5.08
C GLN A 234 7.88 5.45 -3.79
N GLY A 235 9.18 5.74 -3.57
CA GLY A 235 9.67 6.49 -2.41
C GLY A 235 9.82 5.68 -1.10
N THR A 236 9.52 4.38 -1.11
CA THR A 236 9.69 3.49 0.05
C THR A 236 11.13 2.98 0.17
N THR A 237 11.48 2.43 1.33
CA THR A 237 12.77 1.79 1.59
C THR A 237 12.99 0.53 0.75
N ALA A 238 11.91 -0.13 0.31
CA ALA A 238 11.97 -1.17 -0.73
C ALA A 238 12.64 -0.68 -2.02
N GLN A 239 12.41 0.58 -2.42
CA GLN A 239 13.05 1.18 -3.60
C GLN A 239 14.56 1.34 -3.35
N SER A 240 14.95 1.93 -2.20
CA SER A 240 16.35 2.04 -1.77
C SER A 240 17.06 0.67 -1.70
N TYR A 241 16.38 -0.38 -1.27
CA TYR A 241 16.93 -1.74 -1.18
C TYR A 241 17.34 -2.31 -2.55
N ILE A 242 16.59 -2.00 -3.60
CA ILE A 242 16.89 -2.44 -4.98
C ILE A 242 17.88 -1.49 -5.67
N GLU A 243 17.71 -0.17 -5.51
CA GLU A 243 18.54 0.82 -6.21
C GLU A 243 19.91 1.04 -5.55
N GLY A 244 20.05 0.68 -4.28
CA GLY A 244 21.23 0.90 -3.45
C GLY A 244 21.16 2.21 -2.67
N ASP A 245 21.58 2.18 -1.40
CA ASP A 245 21.54 3.32 -0.49
C ASP A 245 22.61 3.18 0.60
N GLU A 246 23.64 4.03 0.55
CA GLU A 246 24.76 4.02 1.50
C GLU A 246 24.33 4.33 2.95
N ALA A 247 23.25 5.09 3.15
CA ALA A 247 22.79 5.45 4.51
C ALA A 247 22.11 4.28 5.21
N PHE A 248 21.47 3.39 4.46
CA PHE A 248 20.94 2.11 4.97
C PHE A 248 21.96 0.95 4.89
N GLY A 249 23.06 1.12 4.15
CA GLY A 249 24.00 0.03 3.86
C GLY A 249 23.48 -0.96 2.82
N PHE A 250 22.53 -0.55 1.98
CA PHE A 250 22.01 -1.39 0.89
C PHE A 250 22.94 -1.30 -0.32
N GLU A 251 23.53 -2.43 -0.72
CA GLU A 251 24.41 -2.50 -1.91
C GLU A 251 23.65 -2.34 -3.24
N GLY A 252 22.32 -2.50 -3.21
CA GLY A 252 21.45 -2.59 -4.39
C GLY A 252 21.43 -3.98 -5.02
N LEU A 253 20.47 -4.21 -5.91
CA LEU A 253 20.30 -5.47 -6.63
C LEU A 253 20.59 -5.28 -8.14
N PRO A 254 21.01 -6.34 -8.87
CA PRO A 254 21.24 -6.23 -10.31
C PRO A 254 19.96 -6.10 -11.15
N ALA A 255 18.79 -6.35 -10.55
CA ALA A 255 17.49 -6.24 -11.19
C ALA A 255 17.08 -4.78 -11.43
N THR A 256 16.23 -4.52 -12.43
CA THR A 256 15.66 -3.18 -12.62
C THR A 256 14.55 -2.93 -11.59
N CYS A 257 14.71 -1.89 -10.77
CA CYS A 257 13.63 -1.37 -9.92
C CYS A 257 12.48 -0.83 -10.79
N GLN A 258 11.25 -1.19 -10.46
CA GLN A 258 10.03 -0.74 -11.14
C GLN A 258 9.09 -0.11 -10.10
N PRO A 259 9.05 1.24 -9.99
CA PRO A 259 8.18 1.89 -9.01
C PRO A 259 6.70 1.91 -9.46
N TYR A 260 5.80 1.78 -8.49
CA TYR A 260 4.35 1.87 -8.62
C TYR A 260 3.77 2.83 -7.56
N LYS A 261 2.54 3.30 -7.80
CA LYS A 261 1.81 4.15 -6.84
C LYS A 261 1.35 3.44 -5.56
N SER A 262 1.29 2.10 -5.57
CA SER A 262 1.01 1.28 -4.39
C SER A 262 1.51 -0.15 -4.59
N GLY A 263 1.75 -0.87 -3.49
CA GLY A 263 2.12 -2.29 -3.53
C GLY A 263 1.10 -3.17 -4.27
N SER A 264 -0.21 -2.90 -4.13
CA SER A 264 -1.25 -3.68 -4.79
C SER A 264 -1.18 -3.60 -6.32
N LEU A 265 -0.76 -2.46 -6.88
CA LEU A 265 -0.53 -2.32 -8.33
C LEU A 265 0.71 -3.11 -8.77
N ALA A 266 1.76 -3.13 -7.96
CA ALA A 266 2.96 -3.93 -8.23
C ALA A 266 2.61 -5.43 -8.25
N VAL A 267 1.89 -5.94 -7.23
CA VAL A 267 1.51 -7.36 -7.17
C VAL A 267 0.57 -7.76 -8.32
N GLN A 268 -0.37 -6.89 -8.71
CA GLN A 268 -1.20 -7.13 -9.89
C GLN A 268 -0.36 -7.23 -11.18
N ASP A 269 0.64 -6.37 -11.35
CA ASP A 269 1.51 -6.38 -12.53
C ASP A 269 2.48 -7.58 -12.57
N MET A 270 2.88 -8.07 -11.39
CA MET A 270 3.61 -9.33 -11.21
C MET A 270 2.77 -10.53 -11.65
N LEU A 271 1.50 -10.62 -11.21
CA LEU A 271 0.59 -11.70 -11.62
C LEU A 271 0.25 -11.64 -13.11
N ASN A 272 0.21 -10.44 -13.70
CA ASN A 272 0.12 -10.27 -15.16
C ASN A 272 1.38 -10.78 -15.90
N GLY A 273 2.51 -10.93 -15.21
CA GLY A 273 3.79 -11.40 -15.76
C GLY A 273 4.67 -10.32 -16.36
N ASN A 274 4.41 -9.04 -16.03
CA ASN A 274 5.17 -7.89 -16.55
C ASN A 274 6.39 -7.55 -15.70
N ILE A 275 6.38 -7.95 -14.43
CA ILE A 275 7.52 -7.94 -13.50
C ILE A 275 7.64 -9.31 -12.83
N LYS A 276 8.78 -9.57 -12.18
CA LYS A 276 9.13 -10.89 -11.65
C LYS A 276 8.70 -11.07 -10.20
N TYR A 277 9.08 -10.12 -9.35
CA TYR A 277 8.81 -10.12 -7.90
C TYR A 277 8.36 -8.74 -7.44
N VAL A 278 7.88 -8.64 -6.20
CA VAL A 278 7.62 -7.36 -5.51
C VAL A 278 8.35 -7.37 -4.17
N ILE A 279 8.93 -6.24 -3.76
CA ILE A 279 9.41 -6.03 -2.39
C ILE A 279 8.58 -4.91 -1.76
N ILE A 280 8.06 -5.17 -0.57
CA ILE A 280 7.30 -4.22 0.25
C ILE A 280 7.30 -4.70 1.71
N ASP A 281 6.98 -3.80 2.64
CA ASP A 281 6.95 -4.04 4.07
C ASP A 281 6.08 -5.25 4.46
N ALA A 282 6.51 -5.99 5.49
CA ALA A 282 6.04 -7.33 5.82
C ALA A 282 4.53 -7.47 6.03
N ALA A 283 3.94 -6.55 6.80
CA ALA A 283 2.51 -6.56 7.07
C ALA A 283 1.68 -6.19 5.82
N PRO A 284 2.00 -5.10 5.08
CA PRO A 284 1.41 -4.84 3.76
C PRO A 284 1.60 -5.95 2.74
N ALA A 285 2.77 -6.59 2.68
CA ALA A 285 3.01 -7.72 1.80
C ALA A 285 1.99 -8.84 2.05
N THR A 286 1.70 -9.11 3.33
CA THR A 286 0.71 -10.11 3.77
C THR A 286 -0.70 -9.67 3.39
N ALA A 287 -1.14 -8.48 3.82
CA ALA A 287 -2.50 -7.97 3.56
C ALA A 287 -2.82 -7.86 2.06
N ILE A 288 -1.90 -7.32 1.26
CA ILE A 288 -2.04 -7.19 -0.20
C ILE A 288 -2.16 -8.56 -0.86
N THR A 289 -1.33 -9.53 -0.44
CA THR A 289 -1.34 -10.88 -0.99
C THR A 289 -2.65 -11.61 -0.66
N GLU A 290 -3.12 -11.55 0.58
CA GLU A 290 -4.39 -12.14 1.00
C GLU A 290 -5.57 -11.53 0.24
N ALA A 291 -5.65 -10.19 0.17
CA ALA A 291 -6.72 -9.48 -0.53
C ALA A 291 -6.74 -9.79 -2.04
N ILE A 292 -5.57 -9.84 -2.70
CA ILE A 292 -5.48 -10.17 -4.13
C ILE A 292 -5.83 -11.63 -4.41
N ASN A 293 -5.37 -12.55 -3.58
CA ASN A 293 -5.68 -13.98 -3.71
C ASN A 293 -7.17 -14.26 -3.48
N ALA A 294 -7.84 -13.53 -2.59
CA ALA A 294 -9.27 -13.66 -2.34
C ALA A 294 -10.16 -13.15 -3.50
N MET A 295 -9.58 -12.49 -4.51
CA MET A 295 -10.29 -12.00 -5.71
C MET A 295 -10.16 -12.91 -6.95
N GLN A 296 -9.35 -13.99 -6.88
CA GLN A 296 -9.14 -14.94 -7.99
C GLN A 296 -10.16 -16.09 -8.01
#